data_AF-A0A2H5WFF5-F1
#
_entry.id   AF-A0A2H5WFF5-F1
#
_cell.length_a   1.000
_cell.length_b   1.000
_cell.length_c   1.000
_cell.angle_alpha   90.00
_cell.angle_beta   90.00
_cell.angle_gamma   90.00
#
_symmetry.space_group_name_H-M   'P 1'
#
loop_
_entity.id
_entity.type
_entity.pdbx_description
1 polymer ?
#
loop_
_entity_poly.entity_id
_entity_poly.type
_entity_poly.pdbx_seq_one_letter_code
_entity_poly.pdbx_strand_id
1 'polypeptide(L)'
;MAAVPASGETATTARAPVGTSVVVRGGSPEQLDLVRWAVRRFERAGLRPPALEVRFHATRSGCEGHLGYYRAGGVDLCGTNVNLVTRRNLLHEMAHAWTEANLQLEERERFLEVRGLSSWNAVTEPWQERGFEQAAEILAWYLGDRVLSAMVPHGGPEQLETAIAVLLSAASAPEAPGG
;
A
#
# COMPACT_ATOMS: atom_id res chain seq x y z
N MET A 1 22.12 -40.22 -29.25
CA MET A 1 22.17 -39.43 -28.01
C MET A 1 22.29 -37.97 -28.40
N ALA A 2 21.20 -37.20 -28.28
CA ALA A 2 21.22 -35.76 -28.50
C ALA A 2 21.37 -35.08 -27.13
N ALA A 3 22.29 -34.11 -27.06
CA ALA A 3 22.63 -33.38 -25.84
C ALA A 3 21.44 -32.54 -25.37
N VAL A 4 21.18 -32.60 -24.06
CA VAL A 4 20.23 -31.72 -23.36
C VAL A 4 20.95 -30.39 -23.09
N PRO A 5 20.44 -29.23 -23.56
CA PRO A 5 21.01 -27.95 -23.16
C PRO A 5 20.66 -27.66 -21.71
N ALA A 6 21.65 -27.14 -20.98
CA ALA A 6 21.57 -26.84 -19.55
C ALA A 6 20.51 -25.76 -19.27
N SER A 7 19.58 -26.07 -18.37
CA SER A 7 18.60 -25.15 -17.80
C SER A 7 19.32 -24.05 -17.04
N GLY A 8 19.49 -22.91 -17.68
CA GLY A 8 20.14 -21.73 -17.12
C GLY A 8 19.58 -20.44 -17.70
N GLU A 9 18.30 -20.41 -18.08
CA GLU A 9 17.62 -19.15 -18.38
C GLU A 9 17.02 -18.61 -17.08
N THR A 10 17.66 -17.57 -16.55
CA THR A 10 17.02 -16.65 -15.61
C THR A 10 15.83 -16.04 -16.34
N ALA A 11 14.63 -16.58 -16.08
CA ALA A 11 13.38 -15.99 -16.53
C ALA A 11 13.32 -14.57 -15.95
N THR A 12 13.67 -13.59 -16.77
CA THR A 12 13.47 -12.18 -16.47
C THR A 12 11.96 -12.00 -16.37
N THR A 13 11.45 -11.95 -15.14
CA THR A 13 10.04 -11.70 -14.86
C THR A 13 9.65 -10.39 -15.53
N ALA A 14 8.76 -10.47 -16.52
CA ALA A 14 8.36 -9.33 -17.34
C ALA A 14 7.93 -8.15 -16.45
N ARG A 15 8.38 -6.94 -16.80
CA ARG A 15 8.00 -5.69 -16.14
C ARG A 15 6.91 -5.01 -16.95
N ALA A 16 5.78 -4.69 -16.32
CA ALA A 16 4.66 -4.01 -16.93
C ALA A 16 4.42 -2.66 -16.22
N PRO A 17 4.56 -1.52 -16.90
CA PRO A 17 4.23 -0.22 -16.32
C PRO A 17 2.71 -0.09 -16.10
N VAL A 18 2.32 0.55 -15.00
CA VAL A 18 0.94 0.86 -14.63
C VAL A 18 0.88 2.30 -14.15
N GLY A 19 0.12 3.15 -14.86
CA GLY A 19 0.14 4.60 -14.58
C GLY A 19 1.51 5.21 -14.88
N THR A 20 1.86 6.28 -14.16
CA THR A 20 3.11 7.03 -14.38
C THR A 20 4.27 6.57 -13.49
N SER A 21 3.98 5.98 -12.32
CA SER A 21 4.96 5.74 -11.26
C SER A 21 5.03 4.29 -10.79
N VAL A 22 4.09 3.42 -11.20
CA VAL A 22 4.03 2.02 -10.72
C VAL A 22 4.52 1.05 -11.78
N VAL A 23 5.34 0.08 -11.36
CA VAL A 23 5.80 -1.03 -12.21
C VAL A 23 5.40 -2.35 -11.58
N VAL A 24 4.81 -3.25 -12.35
CA VAL A 24 4.51 -4.62 -11.90
C VAL A 24 5.58 -5.56 -12.43
N ARG A 25 6.16 -6.39 -11.56
CA ARG A 25 7.12 -7.43 -11.95
C ARG A 25 6.45 -8.81 -11.81
N GLY A 26 6.27 -9.49 -12.94
CA GLY A 26 5.54 -10.75 -13.01
C GLY A 26 4.02 -10.59 -12.84
N GLY A 27 3.35 -11.66 -12.42
CA GLY A 27 1.90 -11.69 -12.18
C GLY A 27 1.05 -12.08 -13.39
N SER A 28 -0.17 -12.55 -13.14
CA SER A 28 -1.16 -12.87 -14.16
C SER A 28 -1.84 -11.60 -14.73
N PRO A 29 -2.52 -11.66 -15.88
CA PRO A 29 -3.31 -10.53 -16.39
C PRO A 29 -4.30 -9.95 -15.37
N GLU A 30 -4.96 -10.81 -14.59
CA GLU A 30 -5.91 -10.41 -13.54
C GLU A 30 -5.21 -9.66 -12.39
N GLN A 31 -3.99 -10.06 -12.04
CA GLN A 31 -3.16 -9.39 -11.05
C GLN A 31 -2.68 -8.02 -11.55
N LEU A 32 -2.34 -7.89 -12.84
CA LEU A 32 -2.03 -6.59 -13.43
C LEU A 32 -3.26 -5.67 -13.43
N ASP A 33 -4.44 -6.20 -13.71
CA ASP A 33 -5.68 -5.43 -13.67
C ASP A 33 -6.08 -5.01 -12.25
N LEU A 34 -5.74 -5.83 -11.25
CA LEU A 34 -5.84 -5.46 -9.84
C LEU A 34 -4.94 -4.26 -9.52
N VAL A 35 -3.68 -4.23 -9.99
CA VAL A 35 -2.79 -3.06 -9.78
C VAL A 35 -3.30 -1.83 -10.51
N ARG A 36 -3.76 -1.97 -11.75
CA ARG A 36 -4.42 -0.89 -12.49
C ARG A 36 -5.65 -0.34 -11.75
N TRP A 37 -6.44 -1.22 -11.15
CA TRP A 37 -7.57 -0.81 -10.33
C TRP A 37 -7.13 0.02 -9.13
N ALA A 38 -6.12 -0.45 -8.37
CA ALA A 38 -5.62 0.26 -7.20
C ALA A 38 -5.04 1.65 -7.55
N VAL A 39 -4.22 1.75 -8.60
CA VAL A 39 -3.69 3.04 -9.08
C VAL A 39 -4.81 4.03 -9.40
N ARG A 40 -5.86 3.59 -10.11
CA ARG A 40 -7.03 4.44 -10.40
C ARG A 40 -7.79 4.87 -9.14
N ARG A 41 -7.74 4.11 -8.05
CA ARG A 41 -8.38 4.51 -6.78
C ARG A 41 -7.65 5.70 -6.18
N PHE A 42 -6.32 5.65 -6.11
CA PHE A 42 -5.50 6.76 -5.66
C PHE A 42 -5.73 8.00 -6.54
N GLU A 43 -5.62 7.85 -7.86
CA GLU A 43 -5.80 8.97 -8.80
C GLU A 43 -7.18 9.63 -8.68
N ARG A 44 -8.25 8.84 -8.55
CA ARG A 44 -9.61 9.38 -8.35
C ARG A 44 -9.80 10.10 -7.01
N ALA A 45 -9.02 9.73 -6.00
CA ALA A 45 -8.99 10.42 -4.72
C ALA A 45 -8.11 11.69 -4.74
N GLY A 46 -7.53 12.06 -5.89
CA GLY A 46 -6.58 13.17 -5.99
C GLY A 46 -5.20 12.85 -5.40
N LEU A 47 -4.94 11.57 -5.09
CA LEU A 47 -3.68 11.12 -4.52
C LEU A 47 -2.76 10.63 -5.63
N ARG A 48 -1.56 11.20 -5.73
CA ARG A 48 -0.52 10.69 -6.64
C ARG A 48 0.07 9.41 -6.04
N PRO A 49 -0.04 8.24 -6.72
CA PRO A 49 0.64 7.04 -6.25
C PRO A 49 2.16 7.25 -6.23
N PRO A 50 2.88 6.84 -5.17
CA PRO A 50 4.32 6.96 -5.14
C PRO A 50 4.98 6.05 -6.19
N ALA A 51 6.27 6.28 -6.47
CA ALA A 51 7.02 5.36 -7.32
C ALA A 51 7.22 4.02 -6.59
N LEU A 52 6.68 2.92 -7.13
CA LEU A 52 6.73 1.63 -6.47
C LEU A 52 6.76 0.44 -7.45
N GLU A 53 7.50 -0.60 -7.09
CA GLU A 53 7.43 -1.90 -7.77
C GLU A 53 6.48 -2.85 -7.03
N VAL A 54 5.42 -3.33 -7.70
CA VAL A 54 4.53 -4.39 -7.21
C VAL A 54 5.03 -5.76 -7.67
N ARG A 55 5.17 -6.70 -6.74
CA ARG A 55 5.60 -8.07 -6.98
C ARG A 55 4.56 -9.05 -6.44
N PHE A 56 4.31 -10.12 -7.19
CA PHE A 56 3.39 -11.18 -6.81
C PHE A 56 4.16 -12.46 -6.50
N HIS A 57 3.81 -13.10 -5.39
CA HIS A 57 4.41 -14.36 -4.93
C HIS A 57 3.33 -15.43 -4.80
N ALA A 58 3.66 -16.67 -5.15
CA ALA A 58 2.73 -17.79 -4.97
C ALA A 58 2.51 -18.15 -3.49
N THR A 59 3.53 -17.93 -2.64
CA THR A 59 3.55 -18.33 -1.22
C THR A 59 3.81 -17.14 -0.31
N ARG A 60 3.34 -17.24 0.94
CA ARG A 60 3.51 -16.19 1.96
C ARG A 60 4.96 -15.91 2.36
N SER A 61 5.89 -16.80 2.03
CA SER A 61 7.33 -16.59 2.30
C SER A 61 7.87 -15.33 1.61
N GLY A 62 7.29 -14.92 0.47
CA GLY A 62 7.66 -13.67 -0.20
C GLY A 62 7.22 -12.40 0.52
N CYS A 63 6.37 -12.52 1.54
CA CYS A 63 5.79 -11.42 2.32
C CYS A 63 5.99 -11.66 3.83
N GLU A 64 7.09 -12.32 4.24
CA GLU A 64 7.42 -12.59 5.65
C GLU A 64 6.33 -13.32 6.44
N GLY A 65 5.48 -14.12 5.77
CA GLY A 65 4.36 -14.83 6.38
C GLY A 65 3.02 -14.09 6.33
N HIS A 66 3.02 -12.84 5.86
CA HIS A 66 1.82 -12.02 5.66
C HIS A 66 1.19 -12.24 4.27
N LEU A 67 0.06 -11.57 4.01
CA LEU A 67 -0.63 -11.60 2.72
C LEU A 67 -0.19 -10.45 1.79
N GLY A 68 0.37 -9.41 2.37
CA GLY A 68 1.00 -8.28 1.70
C GLY A 68 2.18 -7.81 2.55
N TYR A 69 3.13 -7.14 1.92
CA TYR A 69 4.27 -6.55 2.62
C TYR A 69 4.79 -5.33 1.87
N TYR A 70 4.73 -4.18 2.52
CA TYR A 70 5.42 -2.98 2.10
C TYR A 70 6.90 -3.01 2.53
N ARG A 71 7.76 -2.57 1.62
CA ARG A 71 9.15 -2.21 1.90
C ARG A 71 9.52 -0.98 1.09
N ALA A 72 10.54 -0.22 1.52
CA ALA A 72 10.98 0.98 0.80
C ALA A 72 11.09 0.73 -0.72
N GLY A 73 10.26 1.42 -1.49
CA GLY A 73 10.21 1.33 -2.96
C GLY A 73 9.46 0.13 -3.56
N GLY A 74 8.75 -0.69 -2.77
CA GLY A 74 8.00 -1.81 -3.33
C GLY A 74 6.92 -2.43 -2.44
N VAL A 75 5.98 -3.09 -3.10
CA VAL A 75 4.88 -3.84 -2.49
C VAL A 75 4.97 -5.27 -2.94
N ASP A 76 4.94 -6.19 -1.99
CA ASP A 76 4.88 -7.62 -2.21
C ASP A 76 3.48 -8.12 -1.87
N LEU A 77 2.83 -8.86 -2.77
CA LEU A 77 1.55 -9.52 -2.51
C LEU A 77 1.70 -11.03 -2.63
N CYS A 78 1.17 -11.75 -1.64
CA CYS A 78 1.32 -13.19 -1.53
C CYS A 78 -0.03 -13.92 -1.71
N GLY A 79 -0.03 -14.86 -2.65
CA GLY A 79 -1.20 -15.62 -3.08
C GLY A 79 -1.52 -15.39 -4.55
N THR A 80 -2.23 -16.34 -5.15
CA THR A 80 -2.59 -16.32 -6.57
C THR A 80 -3.99 -15.76 -6.84
N ASN A 81 -4.82 -15.63 -5.81
CA ASN A 81 -6.23 -15.25 -5.96
C ASN A 81 -6.42 -13.73 -6.00
N VAL A 82 -7.22 -13.25 -6.94
CA VAL A 82 -7.74 -11.88 -6.95
C VAL A 82 -9.14 -11.86 -6.34
N ASN A 83 -9.25 -11.33 -5.12
CA ASN A 83 -10.50 -11.25 -4.37
C ASN A 83 -10.54 -9.97 -3.51
N LEU A 84 -11.58 -9.80 -2.68
CA LEU A 84 -11.72 -8.62 -1.82
C LEU A 84 -10.58 -8.47 -0.81
N VAL A 85 -10.04 -9.56 -0.27
CA VAL A 85 -8.91 -9.53 0.67
C VAL A 85 -7.64 -9.08 -0.05
N THR A 86 -7.33 -9.63 -1.22
CA THR A 86 -6.18 -9.20 -2.03
C THR A 86 -6.29 -7.72 -2.44
N ARG A 87 -7.51 -7.25 -2.75
CA ARG A 87 -7.78 -5.84 -3.04
C ARG A 87 -7.48 -4.93 -1.85
N ARG A 88 -7.98 -5.28 -0.66
CA ARG A 88 -7.68 -4.53 0.57
C ARG A 88 -6.18 -4.48 0.80
N ASN A 89 -5.50 -5.63 0.77
CA ASN A 89 -4.08 -5.71 1.06
C ASN A 89 -3.26 -4.88 0.08
N LEU A 90 -3.58 -4.91 -1.22
CA LEU A 90 -2.89 -4.05 -2.18
C LEU A 90 -3.02 -2.56 -1.82
N LEU A 91 -4.24 -2.12 -1.49
CA LEU A 91 -4.47 -0.74 -1.08
C LEU A 91 -3.75 -0.39 0.22
N HIS A 92 -3.72 -1.29 1.20
CA HIS A 92 -3.00 -1.16 2.47
C HIS A 92 -1.50 -0.97 2.24
N GLU A 93 -0.87 -1.87 1.50
CA GLU A 93 0.58 -1.78 1.25
C GLU A 93 0.94 -0.55 0.40
N MET A 94 0.11 -0.18 -0.58
CA MET A 94 0.31 1.06 -1.32
C MET A 94 0.09 2.31 -0.45
N ALA A 95 -0.80 2.24 0.54
CA ALA A 95 -1.05 3.34 1.47
C ALA A 95 0.14 3.55 2.42
N HIS A 96 0.86 2.49 2.82
CA HIS A 96 2.16 2.65 3.50
C HIS A 96 3.14 3.45 2.64
N ALA A 97 3.31 3.06 1.38
CA ALA A 97 4.20 3.79 0.46
C ALA A 97 3.76 5.25 0.32
N TRP A 98 2.45 5.51 0.22
CA TRP A 98 1.92 6.85 0.06
C TRP A 98 2.16 7.72 1.31
N THR A 99 1.89 7.17 2.50
CA THR A 99 2.05 7.92 3.76
C THR A 99 3.52 8.25 4.02
N GLU A 100 4.44 7.34 3.72
CA GLU A 100 5.88 7.60 3.84
C GLU A 100 6.35 8.72 2.89
N ALA A 101 5.84 8.72 1.66
CA ALA A 101 6.24 9.70 0.65
C ALA A 101 5.60 11.09 0.81
N ASN A 102 4.43 11.19 1.44
CA ASN A 102 3.63 12.42 1.41
C ASN A 102 3.38 13.06 2.79
N LEU A 103 3.47 12.31 3.89
CA LEU A 103 3.27 12.91 5.23
C LEU A 103 4.59 13.39 5.80
N GLN A 104 4.67 14.68 6.12
CA GLN A 104 5.74 15.27 6.92
C GLN A 104 5.48 15.03 8.41
N LEU A 105 6.38 15.54 9.25
CA LEU A 105 6.28 15.36 10.70
C LEU A 105 4.97 15.96 11.23
N GLU A 106 4.60 17.15 10.77
CA GLU A 106 3.43 17.88 11.22
C GLU A 106 2.12 17.14 10.91
N GLU A 107 1.98 16.53 9.72
CA GLU A 107 0.77 15.75 9.42
C GLU A 107 0.73 14.43 10.19
N ARG A 108 1.90 13.81 10.46
CA ARG A 108 1.97 12.62 11.31
C ARG A 108 1.55 12.95 12.73
N GLU A 109 2.05 14.04 13.30
CA GLU A 109 1.67 14.50 14.64
C GLU A 109 0.17 14.80 14.75
N ARG A 110 -0.39 15.52 13.76
CA ARG A 110 -1.82 15.78 13.69
C ARG A 110 -2.65 14.51 13.58
N PHE A 111 -2.18 13.54 12.79
CA PHE A 111 -2.85 12.24 12.67
C PHE A 111 -2.83 11.49 14.00
N LEU A 112 -1.68 11.46 14.69
CA LEU A 112 -1.56 10.84 16.01
C LEU A 112 -2.49 11.48 17.03
N GLU A 113 -2.59 12.81 17.06
CA GLU A 113 -3.50 13.54 17.94
C GLU A 113 -4.96 13.16 17.68
N VAL A 114 -5.42 13.22 16.42
CA VAL A 114 -6.79 12.85 16.04
C VAL A 114 -7.11 11.39 16.38
N ARG A 115 -6.11 10.51 16.31
CA ARG A 115 -6.28 9.08 16.59
C ARG A 115 -6.03 8.70 18.05
N GLY A 116 -5.55 9.63 18.88
CA GLY A 116 -5.19 9.36 20.27
C GLY A 116 -4.02 8.38 20.42
N LEU A 117 -3.06 8.40 19.50
CA LEU A 117 -1.93 7.46 19.45
C LEU A 117 -0.65 8.08 20.03
N SER A 118 0.17 7.25 20.67
CA SER A 118 1.43 7.68 21.31
C SER A 118 2.59 7.82 20.34
N SER A 119 2.58 7.09 19.21
CA SER A 119 3.72 7.04 18.31
C SER A 119 3.34 6.72 16.86
N TRP A 120 4.18 7.17 15.93
CA TRP A 120 4.01 6.89 14.50
C TRP A 120 4.29 5.44 14.17
N ASN A 121 5.47 4.92 14.50
CA ASN A 121 5.88 3.57 14.12
C ASN A 121 6.81 2.93 15.17
N ALA A 122 6.60 3.19 16.45
CA ALA A 122 7.45 2.62 17.49
C ALA A 122 7.23 1.10 17.58
N VAL A 123 8.31 0.34 17.45
CA VAL A 123 8.26 -1.13 17.50
C VAL A 123 7.81 -1.68 18.85
N THR A 124 7.88 -0.86 19.90
CA THR A 124 7.42 -1.17 21.25
C THR A 124 5.91 -1.11 21.41
N GLU A 125 5.20 -0.44 20.50
CA GLU A 125 3.74 -0.39 20.51
C GLU A 125 3.15 -1.58 19.76
N PRO A 126 1.97 -2.10 20.19
CA PRO A 126 1.22 -3.07 19.40
C PRO A 126 0.99 -2.57 17.98
N TRP A 127 1.06 -3.47 17.00
CA TRP A 127 0.94 -3.13 15.58
C TRP A 127 -0.27 -2.24 15.27
N GLN A 128 -1.43 -2.58 15.81
CA GLN A 128 -2.68 -1.85 15.60
C GLN A 128 -2.73 -0.46 16.28
N GLU A 129 -1.80 -0.15 17.18
CA GLU A 129 -1.70 1.15 17.87
C GLU A 129 -0.66 2.07 17.23
N ARG A 130 -0.04 1.66 16.12
CA ARG A 130 0.94 2.48 15.40
C ARG A 130 0.23 3.39 14.40
N GLY A 131 0.58 4.68 14.42
CA GLY A 131 0.07 5.65 13.44
C GLY A 131 0.30 5.25 11.99
N PHE A 132 1.44 4.64 11.66
CA PHE A 132 1.80 4.17 10.32
C PHE A 132 0.84 3.09 9.79
N GLU A 133 0.44 2.16 10.66
CA GLU A 133 -0.48 1.07 10.33
C GLU A 133 -1.92 1.55 10.26
N GLN A 134 -2.33 2.41 11.21
CA GLN A 134 -3.66 3.00 11.16
C GLN A 134 -3.83 3.91 9.94
N ALA A 135 -2.84 4.72 9.59
CA ALA A 135 -2.92 5.58 8.41
C ALA A 135 -3.07 4.75 7.13
N ALA A 136 -2.31 3.66 7.00
CA ALA A 136 -2.42 2.75 5.86
C ALA A 136 -3.80 2.07 5.80
N GLU A 137 -4.28 1.53 6.92
CA GLU A 137 -5.56 0.82 6.96
C GLU A 137 -6.75 1.74 6.68
N ILE A 138 -6.74 2.94 7.27
CA ILE A 138 -7.83 3.91 7.10
C ILE A 138 -7.83 4.44 5.66
N LEU A 139 -6.67 4.74 5.07
CA LEU A 139 -6.59 5.15 3.67
C LEU A 139 -7.05 4.02 2.74
N ALA A 140 -6.65 2.77 3.00
CA ALA A 140 -7.11 1.61 2.24
C ALA A 140 -8.62 1.41 2.35
N TRP A 141 -9.21 1.63 3.53
CA TRP A 141 -10.66 1.61 3.74
C TRP A 141 -11.38 2.65 2.89
N TYR A 142 -10.91 3.91 2.90
CA TYR A 142 -11.47 4.98 2.09
C TYR A 142 -11.35 4.68 0.59
N LEU A 143 -10.17 4.27 0.15
CA LEU A 143 -9.90 3.90 -1.24
C LEU A 143 -10.64 2.62 -1.65
N GLY A 144 -10.99 1.73 -0.72
CA GLY A 144 -11.69 0.48 -0.99
C GLY A 144 -13.21 0.61 -1.13
N ASP A 145 -13.73 1.84 -1.29
CA ASP A 145 -15.17 2.14 -1.27
C ASP A 145 -15.85 1.67 0.03
N ARG A 146 -15.09 1.57 1.13
CA ARG A 146 -15.59 1.18 2.45
C ARG A 146 -16.27 -0.21 2.49
N VAL A 147 -15.95 -1.08 1.52
CA VAL A 147 -16.57 -2.41 1.38
C VAL A 147 -16.18 -3.35 2.52
N LEU A 148 -14.95 -3.26 2.99
CA LEU A 148 -14.47 -3.99 4.15
C LEU A 148 -14.26 -3.01 5.30
N SER A 149 -14.64 -3.38 6.51
CA SER A 149 -14.35 -2.59 7.71
C SER A 149 -12.85 -2.42 7.90
N ALA A 150 -12.42 -1.24 8.34
CA ALA A 150 -11.06 -1.00 8.76
C ALA A 150 -10.74 -1.84 10.01
N MET A 151 -9.62 -2.55 9.99
CA MET A 151 -9.16 -3.41 11.09
C MET A 151 -8.29 -2.63 12.09
N VAL A 152 -8.83 -1.53 12.63
CA VAL A 152 -8.17 -0.69 13.63
C VAL A 152 -9.06 -0.42 14.85
N PRO A 153 -8.46 -0.19 16.03
CA PRO A 153 -9.19 0.32 17.19
C PRO A 153 -9.97 1.59 16.86
N HIS A 154 -11.09 1.84 17.54
CA HIS A 154 -11.90 3.04 17.35
C HIS A 154 -12.30 3.32 15.88
N GLY A 155 -12.59 2.26 15.12
CA GLY A 155 -12.92 2.31 13.69
C GLY A 155 -14.38 2.67 13.36
N GLY A 156 -15.04 3.49 14.18
CA GLY A 156 -16.36 4.00 13.85
C GLY A 156 -16.29 5.01 12.69
N PRO A 157 -17.32 5.13 11.84
CA PRO A 157 -17.26 5.95 10.62
C PRO A 157 -16.81 7.40 10.87
N GLU A 158 -17.31 8.06 11.91
CA GLU A 158 -16.93 9.45 12.24
C GLU A 158 -15.44 9.58 12.59
N GLN A 159 -14.88 8.64 13.36
CA GLN A 159 -13.47 8.63 13.68
C GLN A 159 -12.61 8.39 12.43
N LEU A 160 -13.05 7.50 11.54
CA LEU A 160 -12.35 7.19 10.29
C LEU A 160 -12.37 8.39 9.32
N GLU A 161 -13.52 9.05 9.16
CA GLU A 161 -13.64 10.23 8.29
C GLU A 161 -12.78 11.41 8.80
N THR A 162 -12.73 11.63 10.11
CA THR A 162 -11.85 12.65 10.71
C THR A 162 -10.37 12.38 10.41
N ALA A 163 -9.95 11.11 10.53
CA ALA A 163 -8.59 10.69 10.21
C ALA A 163 -8.26 10.84 8.72
N ILE A 164 -9.21 10.49 7.83
CA ILE A 164 -9.06 10.70 6.39
C ILE A 164 -8.89 12.18 6.05
N ALA A 165 -9.63 13.08 6.68
CA ALA A 165 -9.51 14.51 6.42
C ALA A 165 -8.07 15.02 6.66
N VAL A 166 -7.37 14.49 7.68
CA VAL A 166 -5.95 14.80 7.93
C VAL A 166 -5.08 14.31 6.75
N LEU A 167 -5.25 13.05 6.33
CA LEU A 167 -4.47 12.46 5.25
C LEU A 167 -4.68 13.18 3.91
N LEU A 168 -5.92 13.53 3.57
CA LEU A 168 -6.23 14.23 2.31
C LEU A 168 -5.78 15.70 2.31
N SER A 169 -5.71 16.33 3.50
CA SER A 169 -5.18 17.70 3.62
C SER A 169 -3.69 17.75 3.24
N ALA A 170 -2.92 16.71 3.62
CA ALA A 170 -1.51 16.59 3.25
C ALA A 170 -1.30 16.53 1.73
N ALA A 171 -2.20 15.83 1.02
CA ALA A 171 -2.14 15.70 -0.44
C ALA A 171 -2.36 17.03 -1.19
N SER A 172 -2.98 18.00 -0.53
CA SER A 172 -3.32 19.31 -1.10
C SER A 172 -2.26 20.38 -0.81
N ALA A 173 -1.25 20.08 0.01
CA ALA A 173 -0.17 21.00 0.32
C ALA A 173 0.73 21.19 -0.92
N PRO A 174 1.07 22.43 -1.31
CA PRO A 174 2.05 22.65 -2.38
C PRO A 174 3.40 22.06 -1.97
N GLU A 175 4.11 21.43 -2.92
CA GLU A 175 5.49 21.00 -2.71
C GLU A 175 6.31 22.21 -2.24
N ALA A 176 6.87 22.13 -1.03
CA ALA A 176 7.81 23.15 -0.57
C ALA A 176 8.99 23.20 -1.57
N PRO A 177 9.45 24.38 -1.99
CA PRO A 177 10.61 24.47 -2.88
C PRO A 177 11.79 23.82 -2.17
N GLY A 178 12.38 22.79 -2.80
CA GLY A 178 13.54 22.08 -2.29
C GLY A 178 14.65 23.06 -1.97
N GLY A 179 15.08 23.07 -0.71
CA GLY A 179 16.24 23.82 -0.23
C GLY A 179 17.57 23.18 -0.62
#